data_AF-A0A7Y6PNU9-F1
#
_entry.id   AF-A0A7Y6PNU9-F1
#
_cell.length_a   1.000
_cell.length_b   1.000
_cell.length_c   1.000
_cell.angle_alpha   90.00
_cell.angle_beta   90.00
_cell.angle_gamma   90.00
#
_symmetry.space_group_name_H-M   'P 1'
#
loop_
_entity.id
_entity.type
_entity.pdbx_description
1 polymer ?
#
loop_
_entity_poly.entity_id
_entity_poly.type
_entity_poly.pdbx_seq_one_letter_code
_entity_poly.pdbx_strand_id
1 'polypeptide(L)'
;MRFTTLFIALAMASCIANESSECEPLDVESPSGHHNEGRSCIEGGCHDGGTPQAPQWTAAGTLFRDRAGSSPLAGGTIELVDAQGVTVTLVSAQNGNFWTAQPLVFPLTSKASGCSESRTMPTPTPLGSCNGAGCHATKRIHLP
;
A
#
# COMPACT_ATOMS: atom_id res chain seq x y z
N MET A 1 -20.54 -17.53 -62.95
CA MET A 1 -19.96 -16.25 -62.46
C MET A 1 -19.31 -16.53 -61.11
N ARG A 2 -18.03 -16.15 -60.96
CA ARG A 2 -17.19 -16.42 -59.79
C ARG A 2 -17.63 -15.51 -58.63
N PHE A 3 -17.92 -16.06 -57.46
CA PHE A 3 -18.03 -15.28 -56.24
C PHE A 3 -16.81 -15.53 -55.37
N THR A 4 -15.96 -14.51 -55.34
CA THR A 4 -14.74 -14.39 -54.56
C THR A 4 -15.06 -14.47 -53.07
N THR A 5 -14.31 -15.32 -52.37
CA THR A 5 -14.29 -15.47 -50.92
C THR A 5 -13.95 -14.15 -50.21
N LEU A 6 -14.75 -13.76 -49.22
CA LEU A 6 -14.39 -12.72 -48.26
C LEU A 6 -14.30 -13.35 -46.87
N PHE A 7 -13.09 -13.66 -46.43
CA PHE A 7 -12.81 -13.98 -45.03
C PHE A 7 -12.74 -12.67 -44.24
N ILE A 8 -13.76 -12.39 -43.43
CA ILE A 8 -13.67 -11.35 -42.40
C ILE A 8 -13.11 -12.04 -41.15
N ALA A 9 -11.83 -11.82 -40.88
CA ALA A 9 -11.24 -12.13 -39.58
C ALA A 9 -11.77 -11.11 -38.56
N LEU A 10 -12.66 -11.54 -37.68
CA LEU A 10 -13.10 -10.75 -36.53
C LEU A 10 -12.02 -10.87 -35.45
N ALA A 11 -11.19 -9.82 -35.33
CA ALA A 11 -10.19 -9.73 -34.28
C ALA A 11 -10.87 -9.58 -32.91
N MET A 12 -10.38 -10.34 -31.96
CA MET A 12 -10.87 -10.48 -30.59
C MET A 12 -10.60 -9.21 -29.79
N ALA A 13 -11.65 -8.63 -29.18
CA ALA A 13 -11.48 -7.76 -28.03
C ALA A 13 -11.59 -8.64 -26.77
N SER A 14 -10.51 -9.37 -26.47
CA SER A 14 -10.32 -9.91 -25.13
C SER A 14 -10.14 -8.72 -24.19
N CYS A 15 -11.06 -8.56 -23.25
CA CYS A 15 -10.78 -7.86 -22.00
C CYS A 15 -9.73 -8.69 -21.26
N ILE A 16 -8.46 -8.44 -21.57
CA ILE A 16 -7.34 -8.95 -20.78
C ILE A 16 -7.48 -8.27 -19.42
N ALA A 17 -8.04 -8.99 -18.45
CA ALA A 17 -7.66 -8.77 -17.06
C ALA A 17 -6.14 -8.93 -17.04
N ASN A 18 -5.43 -7.82 -16.91
CA ASN A 18 -3.99 -7.82 -16.75
C ASN A 18 -3.69 -8.44 -15.39
N GLU A 19 -3.63 -9.78 -15.35
CA GLU A 19 -3.18 -10.53 -14.19
C GLU A 19 -1.76 -10.08 -13.83
N SER A 20 -1.62 -9.63 -12.58
CA SER A 20 -0.38 -9.29 -11.88
C SER A 20 0.52 -8.30 -12.62
N SER A 21 0.28 -7.01 -12.43
CA SER A 21 1.40 -6.07 -12.50
C SER A 21 2.34 -6.40 -11.32
N GLU A 22 3.61 -6.73 -11.59
CA GLU A 22 4.60 -6.85 -10.51
C GLU A 22 4.79 -5.53 -9.75
N CYS A 23 4.24 -4.43 -10.29
CA CYS A 23 4.38 -3.08 -9.82
C CYS A 23 3.13 -2.24 -10.12
N GLU A 24 2.38 -1.87 -9.09
CA GLU A 24 1.22 -0.99 -9.22
C GLU A 24 1.68 0.46 -9.45
N PRO A 25 1.06 1.21 -10.39
CA PRO A 25 1.38 2.61 -10.61
C PRO A 25 1.01 3.46 -9.41
N LEU A 26 1.61 4.66 -9.32
CA LEU A 26 1.16 5.65 -8.34
C LEU A 26 -0.28 6.05 -8.67
N ASP A 27 -1.14 5.96 -7.66
CA ASP A 27 -2.52 6.42 -7.74
C ASP A 27 -2.56 7.96 -7.73
N VAL A 28 -3.35 8.51 -8.64
CA VAL A 28 -3.60 9.96 -8.74
C VAL A 28 -4.64 10.43 -7.72
N GLU A 29 -5.48 9.52 -7.22
CA GLU A 29 -6.46 9.76 -6.17
C GLU A 29 -5.92 9.30 -4.82
N SER A 30 -5.13 10.17 -4.18
CA SER A 30 -4.64 9.93 -2.82
C SER A 30 -5.43 10.73 -1.79
N PRO A 31 -5.73 10.14 -0.61
CA PRO A 31 -6.26 10.89 0.53
C PRO A 31 -5.35 12.07 0.88
N SER A 32 -5.87 13.12 1.53
CA SER A 32 -5.04 14.29 1.90
C SER A 32 -3.93 13.94 2.90
N GLY A 33 -4.27 13.26 4.00
CA GLY A 33 -3.34 12.99 5.09
C GLY A 33 -3.00 14.26 5.88
N HIS A 34 -3.69 14.49 6.99
CA HIS A 34 -3.56 15.71 7.81
C HIS A 34 -2.72 15.51 9.09
N HIS A 35 -1.89 14.48 9.16
CA HIS A 35 -1.19 14.05 10.38
C HIS A 35 0.33 14.08 10.23
N ASN A 36 1.03 13.82 11.34
CA ASN A 36 2.50 13.86 11.42
C ASN A 36 3.14 12.73 10.60
N GLU A 37 3.70 13.04 9.44
CA GLU A 37 4.44 12.09 8.61
C GLU A 37 5.66 11.53 9.36
N GLY A 38 5.93 10.24 9.20
CA GLY A 38 7.09 9.57 9.80
C GLY A 38 6.99 9.26 11.29
N ARG A 39 5.99 9.80 12.00
CA ARG A 39 5.64 9.42 13.37
C ARG A 39 4.80 8.14 13.35
N SER A 40 4.95 7.29 14.37
CA SER A 40 3.99 6.21 14.55
C SER A 40 2.60 6.76 14.76
N CYS A 41 1.65 6.17 14.06
CA CYS A 41 0.24 6.50 14.14
C CYS A 41 -0.44 5.82 15.33
N ILE A 42 -0.03 4.59 15.64
CA ILE A 42 -0.61 3.74 16.68
C ILE A 42 0.15 3.94 17.98
N GLU A 43 1.49 3.86 17.93
CA GLU A 43 2.32 4.10 19.11
C GLU A 43 2.36 5.58 19.47
N GLY A 44 2.30 5.87 20.76
CA GLY A 44 2.18 7.24 21.29
C GLY A 44 0.74 7.68 21.53
N GLY A 45 -0.22 6.76 21.37
CA GLY A 45 -1.59 6.94 21.85
C GLY A 45 -2.50 7.71 20.91
N CYS A 46 -2.19 7.86 19.61
CA CYS A 46 -3.10 8.56 18.69
C CYS A 46 -4.20 7.63 18.19
N HIS A 47 -3.86 6.45 17.68
CA HIS A 47 -4.80 5.51 17.05
C HIS A 47 -4.72 4.09 17.64
N ASP A 48 -4.37 3.98 18.93
CA ASP A 48 -4.24 2.72 19.66
C ASP A 48 -5.58 2.14 20.18
N GLY A 49 -6.68 2.87 19.99
CA GLY A 49 -8.01 2.53 20.54
C GLY A 49 -8.23 2.99 21.98
N GLY A 50 -7.23 3.61 22.61
CA GLY A 50 -7.31 4.20 23.95
C GLY A 50 -7.68 5.69 23.96
N THR A 51 -7.45 6.40 22.85
CA THR A 51 -7.75 7.83 22.75
C THR A 51 -9.20 8.10 22.35
N PRO A 52 -9.96 8.86 23.17
CA PRO A 52 -11.31 9.25 22.84
C PRO A 52 -11.42 9.95 21.49
N GLN A 53 -12.46 9.59 20.72
CA GLN A 53 -12.79 10.15 19.39
C GLN A 53 -11.75 9.88 18.28
N ALA A 54 -10.59 9.31 18.58
CA ALA A 54 -9.67 8.85 17.55
C ALA A 54 -10.08 7.45 17.07
N PRO A 55 -10.15 7.20 15.75
CA PRO A 55 -10.38 5.86 15.24
C PRO A 55 -9.21 4.95 15.63
N GLN A 56 -9.51 3.72 16.02
CA GLN A 56 -8.48 2.69 16.21
C GLN A 56 -8.00 2.19 14.85
N TRP A 57 -6.68 2.10 14.67
CA TRP A 57 -6.07 1.52 13.48
C TRP A 57 -5.42 0.18 13.81
N THR A 58 -5.55 -0.76 12.88
CA THR A 58 -4.93 -2.09 12.97
C THR A 58 -3.54 -2.08 12.34
N ALA A 59 -3.36 -1.33 11.25
CA ALA A 59 -2.05 -1.10 10.64
C ALA A 59 -1.96 0.32 10.09
N ALA A 60 -0.80 0.95 10.24
CA ALA A 60 -0.55 2.30 9.75
C ALA A 60 0.95 2.64 9.67
N GLY A 61 1.29 3.55 8.76
CA GLY A 61 2.64 4.07 8.59
C GLY A 61 2.73 5.21 7.59
N THR A 62 3.95 5.47 7.12
CA THR A 62 4.29 6.50 6.13
C THR A 62 5.26 5.92 5.11
N LEU A 63 4.92 6.08 3.83
CA LEU A 63 5.76 5.75 2.69
C LEU A 63 6.54 6.99 2.24
N PHE A 64 7.84 6.81 1.97
CA PHE A 64 8.74 7.88 1.54
C PHE A 64 9.35 7.61 0.15
N ARG A 65 9.86 8.66 -0.48
CA ARG A 65 10.65 8.61 -1.72
C ARG A 65 12.14 8.36 -1.46
N ASP A 66 12.54 8.40 -0.20
CA ASP A 66 13.94 8.32 0.19
C ASP A 66 14.11 7.56 1.51
N ARG A 67 15.30 6.99 1.68
CA ARG A 67 15.67 6.19 2.85
C ARG A 67 15.76 6.99 4.16
N ALA A 68 16.03 8.29 4.08
CA ALA A 68 16.12 9.17 5.25
C ALA A 68 14.74 9.53 5.80
N GLY A 69 13.67 9.37 5.00
CA GLY A 69 12.31 9.74 5.34
C GLY A 69 12.07 11.24 5.29
N SER A 70 12.72 11.93 4.36
CA SER A 70 12.62 13.39 4.23
C SER A 70 11.51 13.82 3.25
N SER A 71 11.15 12.97 2.29
CA SER A 71 10.19 13.26 1.25
C SER A 71 9.10 12.18 1.24
N PRO A 72 7.87 12.48 1.68
CA PRO A 72 6.78 11.50 1.63
C PRO A 72 6.44 11.12 0.18
N LEU A 73 6.01 9.89 -0.05
CA LEU A 73 5.55 9.41 -1.35
C LEU A 73 4.03 9.26 -1.33
N ALA A 74 3.33 10.11 -2.08
CA ALA A 74 1.90 10.04 -2.29
C ALA A 74 1.53 9.09 -3.43
N GLY A 75 0.37 8.45 -3.32
CA GLY A 75 -0.19 7.57 -4.36
C GLY A 75 0.43 6.17 -4.40
N GLY A 76 1.42 5.86 -3.57
CA GLY A 76 2.01 4.53 -3.54
C GLY A 76 1.03 3.51 -2.99
N THR A 77 1.02 2.30 -3.57
CA THR A 77 0.17 1.20 -3.12
C THR A 77 0.85 0.43 -2.00
N ILE A 78 0.15 0.19 -0.91
CA ILE A 78 0.58 -0.66 0.19
C ILE A 78 -0.36 -1.86 0.24
N GLU A 79 0.18 -3.04 -0.01
CA GLU A 79 -0.54 -4.31 0.13
C GLU A 79 -0.13 -4.96 1.45
N LEU A 80 -1.12 -5.27 2.28
CA LEU A 80 -0.96 -6.02 3.53
C LEU A 80 -1.66 -7.36 3.37
N VAL A 81 -0.95 -8.45 3.61
CA VAL A 81 -1.52 -9.81 3.64
C VAL A 81 -1.36 -10.36 5.05
N ASP A 82 -2.48 -10.72 5.67
CA ASP A 82 -2.50 -11.23 7.03
C ASP A 82 -2.19 -12.74 7.10
N ALA A 83 -2.09 -13.29 8.31
CA ALA A 83 -1.73 -14.70 8.52
C ALA A 83 -2.80 -15.70 8.05
N GLN A 84 -3.99 -15.23 7.69
CA GLN A 84 -5.13 -16.00 7.22
C GLN A 84 -5.30 -15.84 5.70
N GLY A 85 -4.45 -15.03 5.07
CA GLY A 85 -4.50 -14.73 3.64
C GLY A 85 -5.46 -13.61 3.27
N VAL A 86 -5.96 -12.82 4.23
CA VAL A 86 -6.75 -11.62 3.95
C VAL A 86 -5.83 -10.52 3.41
N THR A 87 -6.17 -10.00 2.24
CA THR A 87 -5.43 -8.89 1.60
C THR A 87 -6.15 -7.56 1.82
N VAL A 88 -5.40 -6.54 2.20
CA VAL A 88 -5.82 -5.15 2.25
C VAL A 88 -4.88 -4.31 1.41
N THR A 89 -5.45 -3.60 0.45
CA THR A 89 -4.73 -2.67 -0.42
C THR A 89 -5.05 -1.24 -0.02
N LEU A 90 -4.02 -0.44 0.25
CA LEU A 90 -4.10 0.95 0.67
C LEU A 90 -3.33 1.83 -0.30
N VAL A 91 -3.74 3.09 -0.41
CA VAL A 91 -3.01 4.13 -1.15
C VAL A 91 -2.44 5.11 -0.14
N SER A 92 -1.15 5.44 -0.28
CA SER A 92 -0.53 6.46 0.56
C SER A 92 -1.10 7.84 0.23
N ALA A 93 -1.45 8.59 1.28
CA ALA A 93 -1.98 9.93 1.23
C ALA A 93 -0.97 10.95 0.68
N GLN A 94 -1.38 12.20 0.48
CA GLN A 94 -0.52 13.27 -0.04
C GLN A 94 0.71 13.52 0.86
N ASN A 95 0.58 13.28 2.17
CA ASN A 95 1.68 13.31 3.13
C ASN A 95 2.40 11.94 3.32
N GLY A 96 2.13 10.96 2.46
CA GLY A 96 2.72 9.63 2.48
C GLY A 96 2.12 8.66 3.50
N ASN A 97 1.21 9.11 4.37
CA ASN A 97 0.61 8.23 5.38
C ASN A 97 -0.34 7.21 4.76
N PHE A 98 -0.39 6.01 5.35
CA PHE A 98 -1.38 4.99 5.06
C PHE A 98 -1.89 4.39 6.37
N TRP A 99 -3.15 3.96 6.41
CA TRP A 99 -3.75 3.39 7.60
C TRP A 99 -4.96 2.51 7.24
N THR A 100 -5.29 1.57 8.12
CA THR A 100 -6.52 0.79 8.05
C THR A 100 -7.04 0.45 9.44
N ALA A 101 -8.36 0.44 9.58
CA ALA A 101 -9.06 -0.10 10.75
C ALA A 101 -9.61 -1.51 10.51
N GLN A 102 -9.36 -2.09 9.33
CA GLN A 102 -9.79 -3.46 9.03
C GLN A 102 -9.15 -4.42 10.03
N PRO A 103 -9.91 -5.34 10.65
CA PRO A 103 -9.34 -6.40 11.47
C PRO A 103 -8.39 -7.26 10.63
N LEU A 104 -7.18 -7.46 11.14
CA LEU A 104 -6.14 -8.27 10.51
C LEU A 104 -5.52 -9.17 11.57
N VAL A 105 -5.06 -10.34 11.15
CA VAL A 105 -4.38 -11.28 12.04
C VAL A 105 -2.88 -11.32 11.71
N PHE A 106 -2.08 -11.14 12.74
CA PHE A 106 -0.62 -11.11 12.62
C PHE A 106 0.00 -12.51 12.53
N PRO A 107 1.18 -12.66 11.89
CA PRO A 107 1.98 -11.60 11.30
C PRO A 107 1.49 -11.12 9.92
N LEU A 108 1.82 -9.87 9.57
CA LEU A 108 1.51 -9.31 8.26
C LEU A 108 2.70 -9.45 7.30
N THR A 109 2.43 -9.85 6.07
CA THR A 109 3.34 -9.58 4.95
C THR A 109 2.96 -8.24 4.34
N SER A 110 3.96 -7.42 4.00
CA SER A 110 3.72 -6.08 3.45
C SER A 110 4.52 -5.85 2.18
N LYS A 111 3.89 -5.23 1.19
CA LYS A 111 4.51 -4.81 -0.06
C LYS A 111 4.16 -3.35 -0.33
N ALA A 112 5.14 -2.56 -0.73
CA ALA A 112 4.93 -1.21 -1.23
C ALA A 112 5.22 -1.18 -2.74
N SER A 113 4.41 -0.45 -3.50
CA SER A 113 4.54 -0.37 -4.95
C SER A 113 4.30 1.03 -5.49
N GLY A 114 5.04 1.38 -6.54
CA GLY A 114 4.90 2.63 -7.27
C GLY A 114 5.72 2.58 -8.54
N CYS A 115 5.22 1.87 -9.57
CA CYS A 115 5.71 1.56 -10.94
C CYS A 115 7.23 1.62 -11.23
N SER A 116 7.91 2.68 -10.83
CA SER A 116 9.37 2.76 -10.72
C SER A 116 9.98 1.69 -9.81
N GLU A 117 9.27 1.22 -8.78
CA GLU A 117 9.74 0.12 -7.92
C GLU A 117 8.60 -0.55 -7.13
N SER A 118 8.78 -1.83 -6.83
CA SER A 118 7.95 -2.65 -5.95
C SER A 118 8.84 -3.38 -4.96
N ARG A 119 8.57 -3.27 -3.65
CA ARG A 119 9.36 -3.89 -2.59
C ARG A 119 8.48 -4.60 -1.59
N THR A 120 8.78 -5.87 -1.36
CA THR A 120 8.18 -6.68 -0.29
C THR A 120 9.08 -6.68 0.93
N MET A 121 8.50 -6.56 2.12
CA MET A 121 9.25 -6.75 3.36
C MET A 121 9.80 -8.18 3.43
N PRO A 122 11.09 -8.38 3.72
CA PRO A 122 11.71 -9.71 3.73
C PRO A 122 11.28 -10.57 4.92
N THR A 123 10.61 -9.99 5.91
CA THR A 123 10.18 -10.70 7.12
C THR A 123 8.78 -10.21 7.50
N PRO A 124 7.82 -11.14 7.73
CA PRO A 124 6.49 -10.77 8.21
C PRO A 124 6.55 -10.06 9.57
N THR A 125 5.70 -9.05 9.77
CA THR A 125 5.72 -8.20 10.96
C THR A 125 4.67 -8.65 11.99
N PRO A 126 5.01 -8.74 13.28
CA PRO A 126 4.05 -9.14 14.32
C PRO A 126 3.16 -7.98 14.80
N LEU A 127 3.28 -6.79 14.22
CA LEU A 127 2.62 -5.56 14.64
C LEU A 127 2.30 -4.67 13.43
N GLY A 128 1.25 -3.86 13.55
CA GLY A 128 0.77 -2.96 12.49
C GLY A 128 1.28 -1.52 12.59
N SER A 129 2.04 -1.20 13.64
CA SER A 129 2.67 0.11 13.83
C SER A 129 3.95 0.20 12.99
N CYS A 130 3.80 0.44 11.69
CA CYS A 130 4.92 0.34 10.74
C CYS A 130 6.04 1.34 11.06
N ASN A 131 5.71 2.59 11.40
CA ASN A 131 6.68 3.63 11.81
C ASN A 131 7.05 3.57 13.30
N GLY A 132 6.63 2.51 14.00
CA GLY A 132 6.85 2.31 15.41
C GLY A 132 8.15 1.62 15.79
N ALA A 133 8.38 1.54 17.10
CA ALA A 133 9.45 0.78 17.71
C ALA A 133 9.36 -0.68 17.27
N GLY A 134 10.48 -1.22 16.77
CA GLY A 134 10.57 -2.61 16.31
C GLY A 134 10.40 -2.84 14.82
N CYS A 135 9.93 -1.85 14.04
CA CYS A 135 9.89 -1.95 12.56
C CYS A 135 10.65 -0.81 11.87
N HIS A 136 10.09 0.40 11.86
CA HIS A 136 10.66 1.56 11.13
C HIS A 136 10.75 2.83 12.00
N ALA A 137 11.20 2.68 13.25
CA ALA A 137 11.53 3.81 14.13
C ALA A 137 12.80 4.57 13.70
N THR A 138 13.82 3.87 13.20
CA THR A 138 15.11 4.45 12.75
C THR A 138 15.43 4.22 11.28
N LYS A 139 14.69 3.31 10.64
CA LYS A 139 14.66 3.09 9.18
C LYS A 139 13.31 3.55 8.67
N ARG A 140 13.13 3.72 7.36
CA ARG A 140 11.88 4.18 6.76
C ARG A 140 11.37 3.19 5.72
N ILE A 141 10.06 3.18 5.50
CA ILE A 141 9.46 2.49 4.35
C ILE A 141 9.59 3.44 3.17
N HIS A 142 10.21 3.00 2.08
CA HIS A 142 10.48 3.88 0.96
C HIS A 142 10.55 3.15 -0.39
N LEU A 143 10.31 3.91 -1.45
CA LEU A 143 10.53 3.53 -2.86
C LEU A 143 11.17 4.72 -3.61
N PRO A 144 12.34 4.55 -4.27
CA PRO A 144 13.45 3.64 -3.96
C PRO A 144 14.38 4.04 -2.82
#